data_AF-A0A6H1RB08-F1
#
_entry.id   AF-A0A6H1RB08-F1
#
_cell.length_a   1.000
_cell.length_b   1.000
_cell.length_c   1.000
_cell.angle_alpha   90.00
_cell.angle_beta   90.00
_cell.angle_gamma   90.00
#
_symmetry.space_group_name_H-M   'P 1'
#
loop_
_entity.id
_entity.type
_entity.pdbx_description
1 polymer ?
#
loop_
_entity_poly.entity_id
_entity_poly.type
_entity_poly.pdbx_seq_one_letter_code
_entity_poly.pdbx_strand_id
1 'polypeptide(L)'
;MTHVPNTRNHHRPALLQDQLQITFGQRYADAGVQLHVLQSLMDHKSANTTSSYYQVSKKMKRAAVDTLRVHATDRHGSSAPRASAAAYEVRSVAVPWGNCVEPSNVKAGGKACPIRFQCSGCSSYRPDPSHLPAIEDHVRSLKANLELARAMSTADYTIRGLEGEIADYQNVISKMKAKLESMSDEERHEIQEASKVLRRLRAGAASGPVALPMPVVRPTEEIRQ
;
A
#
# COMPACT_ATOMS: atom_id res chain seq x y z
N MET A 1 36.04 13.52 -57.83
CA MET A 1 36.19 13.74 -56.38
C MET A 1 34.95 13.21 -55.68
N THR A 2 35.07 12.06 -55.05
CA THR A 2 34.00 11.35 -54.32
C THR A 2 33.73 12.04 -52.99
N HIS A 3 32.53 12.57 -52.81
CA HIS A 3 32.09 13.10 -51.52
C HIS A 3 31.43 11.96 -50.72
N VAL A 4 32.14 11.47 -49.70
CA VAL A 4 31.57 10.55 -48.70
C VAL A 4 30.80 11.40 -47.67
N PRO A 5 29.52 11.10 -47.35
CA PRO A 5 28.84 11.74 -46.24
C PRO A 5 29.35 11.14 -44.93
N ASN A 6 29.89 12.01 -44.07
CA ASN A 6 30.34 11.66 -42.74
C ASN A 6 29.14 11.42 -41.81
N THR A 7 28.68 10.17 -41.69
CA THR A 7 27.72 9.79 -40.65
C THR A 7 28.43 9.61 -39.31
N ARG A 8 28.75 10.71 -38.63
CA ARG A 8 29.08 10.66 -37.21
C ARG A 8 27.78 10.49 -36.42
N ASN A 9 27.55 9.25 -36.02
CA ASN A 9 26.51 8.84 -35.10
C ASN A 9 26.77 9.46 -33.72
N HIS A 10 26.12 10.58 -33.41
CA HIS A 10 26.10 11.16 -32.06
C HIS A 10 25.14 10.36 -31.19
N HIS A 11 25.62 9.26 -30.60
CA HIS A 11 24.94 8.68 -29.44
C HIS A 11 25.02 9.71 -28.28
N ARG A 12 23.89 10.39 -28.02
CA ARG A 12 23.76 11.46 -27.03
C ARG A 12 23.73 10.87 -25.61
N PRO A 13 24.73 11.12 -24.76
CA PRO A 13 24.79 10.60 -23.39
C PRO A 13 23.60 11.05 -22.50
N ALA A 14 22.96 12.18 -22.84
CA ALA A 14 21.77 12.67 -22.14
C ALA A 14 20.57 11.69 -22.21
N LEU A 15 20.38 10.97 -23.32
CA LEU A 15 19.25 10.04 -23.46
C LEU A 15 19.37 8.82 -22.53
N LEU A 16 20.60 8.35 -22.30
CA LEU A 16 20.84 7.23 -21.38
C LEU A 16 20.61 7.67 -19.92
N GLN A 17 21.06 8.87 -19.56
CA GLN A 17 20.88 9.41 -18.22
C GLN A 17 19.39 9.63 -17.89
N ASP A 18 18.62 10.16 -18.85
CA ASP A 18 17.17 10.34 -18.70
C ASP A 18 16.45 8.98 -18.55
N GLN A 19 16.83 7.97 -19.34
CA GLN A 19 16.26 6.62 -19.23
C GLN A 19 16.52 5.97 -17.87
N LEU A 20 17.73 6.15 -17.32
CA LEU A 20 18.07 5.65 -15.99
C LEU A 20 17.23 6.33 -14.91
N GLN A 21 17.05 7.65 -14.98
CA GLN A 21 16.19 8.40 -14.05
C GLN A 21 14.72 7.96 -14.13
N ILE A 22 14.20 7.78 -15.35
CA ILE A 22 12.82 7.31 -15.57
C ILE A 22 12.63 5.92 -14.97
N THR A 23 13.55 4.99 -15.26
CA THR A 23 13.50 3.63 -14.74
C THR A 23 13.62 3.58 -13.22
N PHE A 24 14.54 4.39 -12.66
CA PHE A 24 14.70 4.53 -11.22
C PHE A 24 13.41 5.06 -10.57
N GLY A 25 12.87 6.18 -11.06
CA GLY A 25 11.64 6.77 -10.54
C GLY A 25 10.45 5.79 -10.60
N GLN A 26 10.28 5.10 -11.72
CA GLN A 26 9.20 4.13 -11.89
C GLN A 26 9.32 2.95 -10.93
N ARG A 27 10.53 2.40 -10.73
CA ARG A 27 10.75 1.28 -9.79
C ARG A 27 10.36 1.63 -8.35
N TYR A 28 10.69 2.84 -7.90
CA TYR A 28 10.32 3.28 -6.55
C TYR A 28 8.82 3.56 -6.43
N ALA A 29 8.18 4.13 -7.47
CA ALA A 29 6.73 4.30 -7.50
C ALA A 29 5.98 2.95 -7.46
N ASP A 30 6.46 1.95 -8.19
CA ASP A 30 5.89 0.59 -8.23
C ASP A 30 6.11 -0.18 -6.91
N ALA A 31 7.19 0.14 -6.20
CA ALA A 31 7.44 -0.32 -4.82
C ALA A 31 6.48 0.32 -3.82
N GLY A 32 5.72 1.36 -4.21
CA GLY A 32 4.75 2.04 -3.35
C GLY A 32 5.37 3.12 -2.47
N VAL A 33 6.56 3.63 -2.82
CA VAL A 33 7.20 4.75 -2.12
C VAL A 33 6.31 5.97 -2.25
N GLN A 34 6.14 6.74 -1.17
CA GLN A 34 5.23 7.90 -1.17
C GLN A 34 5.72 8.99 -2.11
N LEU A 35 4.78 9.71 -2.74
CA LEU A 35 5.07 10.78 -3.69
C LEU A 35 6.11 11.79 -3.19
N HIS A 36 5.95 12.28 -1.94
CA HIS A 36 6.86 13.27 -1.37
C HIS A 36 8.27 12.71 -1.13
N VAL A 37 8.38 11.45 -0.72
CA VAL A 37 9.68 10.78 -0.52
C VAL A 37 10.39 10.61 -1.86
N LEU A 38 9.66 10.14 -2.88
CA LEU A 38 10.24 10.01 -4.22
C LEU A 38 10.61 11.38 -4.80
N GLN A 39 9.82 12.42 -4.54
CA GLN A 39 10.14 13.78 -4.97
C GLN A 39 11.49 14.23 -4.39
N SER A 40 11.71 14.02 -3.09
CA SER A 40 12.99 14.32 -2.45
C SER A 40 14.13 13.46 -3.00
N LEU A 41 13.90 12.16 -3.25
CA LEU A 41 14.91 11.24 -3.77
C LEU A 41 15.32 11.57 -5.22
N MET A 42 14.37 12.04 -6.02
CA MET A 42 14.58 12.47 -7.41
C MET A 42 15.08 13.91 -7.53
N ASP A 43 15.21 14.63 -6.41
CA ASP A 43 15.50 16.07 -6.36
C ASP A 43 14.57 16.91 -7.25
N HIS A 44 13.29 16.54 -7.29
CA HIS A 44 12.29 17.25 -8.07
C HIS A 44 11.75 18.46 -7.30
N LYS A 45 11.84 19.65 -7.91
CA LYS A 45 11.29 20.90 -7.33
C LYS A 45 9.76 20.94 -7.28
N SER A 46 9.08 20.14 -8.09
CA SER A 46 7.62 20.12 -8.19
C SER A 46 7.08 18.71 -7.99
N ALA A 47 6.09 18.60 -7.09
CA ALA A 47 5.35 17.36 -6.88
C ALA A 47 4.62 16.91 -8.16
N ASN A 48 4.24 17.85 -9.03
CA ASN A 48 3.57 17.54 -10.30
C ASN A 48 4.49 16.74 -11.23
N THR A 49 5.79 17.07 -11.27
CA THR A 49 6.78 16.31 -12.06
C THR A 49 6.87 14.87 -11.59
N THR A 50 6.99 14.66 -10.28
CA THR A 50 7.06 13.32 -9.68
C THR A 50 5.74 12.55 -9.81
N SER A 51 4.59 13.24 -9.87
CA SER A 51 3.27 12.61 -9.98
C SER A 51 3.10 11.75 -11.24
N SER A 52 3.87 12.06 -12.30
CA SER A 52 3.87 11.30 -13.56
C SER A 52 4.15 9.81 -13.35
N TYR A 53 5.08 9.46 -12.44
CA TYR A 53 5.40 8.07 -12.12
C TYR A 53 4.26 7.29 -11.46
N TYR A 54 3.22 7.97 -10.97
CA TYR A 54 2.09 7.36 -10.26
C TYR A 54 0.82 7.27 -11.11
N GLN A 55 0.84 7.79 -12.34
CA GLN A 55 -0.34 7.81 -13.20
C GLN A 55 -0.78 6.40 -13.56
N VAL A 56 -2.02 6.07 -13.20
CA VAL A 56 -2.63 4.76 -13.47
C VAL A 56 -3.98 5.01 -14.14
N SER A 57 -4.17 4.43 -15.32
CA SER A 57 -5.46 4.55 -16.01
C SER A 57 -6.54 3.75 -15.29
N LYS A 58 -7.81 4.15 -15.47
CA LYS A 58 -8.97 3.38 -14.96
C LYS A 58 -8.96 1.93 -15.47
N LYS A 59 -8.52 1.70 -16.71
CA LYS A 59 -8.38 0.38 -17.33
C LYS A 59 -7.36 -0.47 -16.57
N MET A 60 -6.16 0.07 -16.30
CA MET A 60 -5.13 -0.62 -15.53
C MET A 60 -5.57 -0.94 -14.11
N LYS A 61 -6.20 0.03 -13.43
CA LYS A 61 -6.76 -0.17 -12.10
C LYS A 61 -7.76 -1.33 -12.09
N ARG A 62 -8.71 -1.34 -13.02
CA ARG A 62 -9.74 -2.38 -13.10
C ARG A 62 -9.13 -3.75 -13.36
N ALA A 63 -8.19 -3.87 -14.29
CA ALA A 63 -7.49 -5.12 -14.57
C ALA A 63 -6.75 -5.64 -13.32
N ALA A 64 -6.02 -4.77 -12.62
CA ALA A 64 -5.32 -5.14 -11.40
C ALA A 64 -6.27 -5.59 -10.28
N VAL A 65 -7.42 -4.91 -10.12
CA VAL A 65 -8.46 -5.32 -9.19
C VAL A 65 -9.05 -6.68 -9.56
N ASP A 66 -9.34 -6.92 -10.85
CA ASP A 66 -9.90 -8.19 -11.30
C ASP A 66 -8.94 -9.37 -11.05
N THR A 67 -7.64 -9.16 -11.23
CA THR A 67 -6.60 -10.14 -10.86
C THR A 67 -6.52 -10.35 -9.35
N LEU A 68 -6.43 -9.28 -8.54
CA LEU A 68 -6.12 -9.42 -7.12
C LEU A 68 -7.30 -9.79 -6.24
N ARG A 69 -8.52 -9.45 -6.65
CA ARG A 69 -9.72 -9.64 -5.81
C ARG A 69 -9.99 -11.09 -5.43
N VAL A 70 -9.53 -12.05 -6.24
CA VAL A 70 -9.69 -13.49 -5.98
C VAL A 70 -8.64 -14.03 -5.00
N HIS A 71 -7.57 -13.26 -4.76
CA HIS A 71 -6.49 -13.61 -3.83
C HIS A 71 -6.59 -12.88 -2.49
N ALA A 72 -7.68 -12.14 -2.25
CA ALA A 72 -7.95 -11.57 -0.95
C ALA A 72 -8.10 -12.68 0.12
N THR A 73 -7.61 -12.39 1.32
CA THR A 73 -7.64 -13.30 2.48
C THR A 73 -8.38 -12.66 3.65
N ASP A 74 -8.74 -13.45 4.65
CA ASP A 74 -9.20 -12.95 5.93
C ASP A 74 -8.05 -12.77 6.93
N ARG A 75 -8.37 -12.38 8.16
CA ARG A 75 -7.38 -12.18 9.24
C ARG A 75 -6.62 -13.46 9.63
N HIS A 76 -7.14 -14.63 9.29
CA HIS A 76 -6.50 -15.92 9.56
C HIS A 76 -5.64 -16.41 8.38
N GLY A 77 -5.60 -15.63 7.28
CA GLY A 77 -4.93 -16.03 6.05
C GLY A 77 -5.74 -17.02 5.20
N SER A 78 -7.01 -17.24 5.52
CA SER A 78 -7.91 -18.08 4.72
C SER A 78 -8.40 -17.32 3.49
N SER A 79 -8.70 -18.02 2.40
CA SER A 79 -9.19 -17.38 1.18
C SER A 79 -10.54 -16.68 1.42
N ALA A 80 -10.63 -15.41 1.04
CA ALA A 80 -11.82 -14.58 1.18
C ALA A 80 -12.02 -13.68 -0.06
N PRO A 81 -12.26 -14.29 -1.24
CA PRO A 81 -12.30 -13.57 -2.51
C PRO A 81 -13.49 -12.60 -2.58
N ARG A 82 -13.34 -11.53 -3.38
CA ARG A 82 -14.46 -10.63 -3.68
C ARG A 82 -15.19 -11.09 -4.93
N ALA A 83 -16.52 -11.10 -4.85
CA ALA A 83 -17.39 -11.54 -5.94
C ALA A 83 -17.19 -10.78 -7.26
N SER A 84 -16.82 -9.50 -7.21
CA SER A 84 -16.61 -8.67 -8.40
C SER A 84 -15.69 -7.47 -8.13
N ALA A 85 -15.17 -6.83 -9.19
CA ALA A 85 -14.48 -5.54 -9.07
C ALA A 85 -15.35 -4.46 -8.41
N ALA A 86 -16.65 -4.41 -8.73
CA ALA A 86 -17.58 -3.49 -8.08
C ALA A 86 -17.70 -3.78 -6.57
N ALA A 87 -17.72 -5.06 -6.17
CA ALA A 87 -17.67 -5.40 -4.75
C ALA A 87 -16.34 -4.97 -4.11
N TYR A 88 -15.21 -5.13 -4.80
CA TYR A 88 -13.92 -4.63 -4.31
C TYR A 88 -13.95 -3.11 -4.13
N GLU A 89 -14.42 -2.34 -5.10
CA GLU A 89 -14.36 -0.87 -5.04
C GLU A 89 -15.44 -0.22 -4.15
N VAL A 90 -16.67 -0.72 -4.19
CA VAL A 90 -17.82 -0.08 -3.51
C VAL A 90 -18.05 -0.61 -2.11
N ARG A 91 -17.70 -1.88 -1.88
CA ARG A 91 -17.95 -2.59 -0.61
C ARG A 91 -16.66 -2.86 0.15
N SER A 92 -15.61 -2.12 -0.14
CA SER A 92 -14.41 -2.10 0.68
C SER A 92 -13.84 -0.69 0.77
N VAL A 93 -13.13 -0.42 1.85
CA VAL A 93 -12.39 0.82 2.04
C VAL A 93 -10.96 0.51 2.41
N ALA A 94 -10.01 1.29 1.88
CA ALA A 94 -8.62 1.19 2.26
C ALA A 94 -8.47 1.47 3.75
N VAL A 95 -7.78 0.58 4.45
CA VAL A 95 -7.42 0.71 5.87
C VAL A 95 -5.92 0.43 6.02
N PRO A 96 -5.31 0.70 7.19
CA PRO A 96 -3.92 0.33 7.41
C PRO A 96 -3.66 -1.13 7.01
N TRP A 97 -2.70 -1.29 6.10
CA TRP A 97 -2.18 -2.58 5.64
C TRP A 97 -3.22 -3.55 5.03
N GLY A 98 -4.36 -3.06 4.52
CA GLY A 98 -5.34 -3.90 3.83
C GLY A 98 -6.61 -3.16 3.45
N ASN A 99 -7.68 -3.93 3.24
CA ASN A 99 -9.02 -3.40 3.03
C ASN A 99 -9.94 -3.78 4.20
N CYS A 100 -10.96 -2.98 4.44
CA CYS A 100 -12.04 -3.26 5.38
C CYS A 100 -13.34 -3.43 4.61
N VAL A 101 -14.12 -4.46 4.95
CA VAL A 101 -15.43 -4.73 4.33
C VAL A 101 -16.61 -4.52 5.28
N GLU A 102 -16.35 -3.96 6.46
CA GLU A 102 -17.37 -3.63 7.46
C GLU A 102 -18.31 -2.53 6.91
N PRO A 103 -19.61 -2.80 6.68
CA PRO A 103 -20.49 -1.87 5.95
C PRO A 103 -20.55 -0.48 6.57
N SER A 104 -20.59 -0.39 7.90
CA SER A 104 -20.63 0.88 8.64
C SER A 104 -19.35 1.70 8.42
N ASN A 105 -18.19 1.06 8.51
CA ASN A 105 -16.90 1.72 8.28
C ASN A 105 -16.67 2.06 6.80
N VAL A 106 -17.12 1.21 5.86
CA VAL A 106 -17.09 1.48 4.42
C VAL A 106 -17.93 2.72 4.09
N LYS A 107 -19.16 2.80 4.60
CA LYS A 107 -20.03 3.97 4.42
C LYS A 107 -19.39 5.25 4.98
N ALA A 108 -18.64 5.14 6.08
CA ALA A 108 -17.92 6.26 6.68
C ALA A 108 -16.56 6.56 6.02
N GLY A 109 -16.21 5.90 4.91
CA GLY A 109 -14.93 6.10 4.24
C GLY A 109 -13.72 5.74 5.11
N GLY A 110 -13.84 4.70 5.94
CA GLY A 110 -12.76 4.22 6.82
C GLY A 110 -12.61 5.00 8.13
N LYS A 111 -13.47 6.00 8.37
CA LYS A 111 -13.36 6.93 9.50
C LYS A 111 -14.18 6.53 10.74
N ALA A 112 -14.93 5.43 10.70
CA ALA A 112 -15.83 5.02 11.79
C ALA A 112 -15.39 3.75 12.53
N CYS A 113 -14.20 3.21 12.26
CA CYS A 113 -13.71 2.02 12.96
C CYS A 113 -13.60 2.30 14.48
N PRO A 114 -14.26 1.49 15.34
CA PRO A 114 -14.16 1.64 16.80
C PRO A 114 -12.84 1.09 17.35
N ILE A 115 -12.22 0.14 16.64
CA ILE A 115 -10.96 -0.51 17.00
C ILE A 115 -9.86 -0.15 15.99
N ARG A 116 -9.58 1.16 15.86
CA ARG A 116 -8.58 1.66 14.91
C ARG A 116 -7.23 0.97 15.10
N PHE A 117 -6.57 0.69 13.98
CA PHE A 117 -5.27 0.02 13.92
C PHE A 117 -5.22 -1.44 14.41
N GLN A 118 -6.35 -2.02 14.84
CA GLN A 118 -6.45 -3.42 15.26
C GLN A 118 -6.94 -4.32 14.11
N CYS A 119 -6.47 -4.09 12.88
CA CYS A 119 -7.03 -4.72 11.68
C CYS A 119 -6.78 -6.23 11.66
N SER A 120 -5.59 -6.69 12.06
CA SER A 120 -5.27 -8.11 12.26
C SER A 120 -6.23 -8.81 13.23
N GLY A 121 -6.78 -8.08 14.20
CA GLY A 121 -7.78 -8.54 15.16
C GLY A 121 -9.21 -8.68 14.61
N CYS A 122 -9.53 -8.06 13.47
CA CYS A 122 -10.90 -7.85 13.03
C CYS A 122 -11.34 -8.83 11.94
N SER A 123 -12.54 -9.43 12.08
CA SER A 123 -13.12 -10.34 11.09
C SER A 123 -13.47 -9.68 9.75
N SER A 124 -13.54 -8.34 9.69
CA SER A 124 -13.82 -7.56 8.47
C SER A 124 -12.56 -7.14 7.70
N TYR A 125 -11.37 -7.54 8.15
CA TYR A 125 -10.10 -7.27 7.49
C TYR A 125 -9.90 -8.19 6.27
N ARG A 126 -9.61 -7.59 5.11
CA ARG A 126 -9.48 -8.25 3.81
C ARG A 126 -8.23 -7.77 3.05
N PRO A 127 -7.03 -8.17 3.46
CA PRO A 127 -5.84 -7.87 2.69
C PRO A 127 -5.75 -8.77 1.45
N ASP A 128 -5.15 -8.22 0.41
CA ASP A 128 -4.77 -8.92 -0.82
C ASP A 128 -3.24 -8.84 -1.01
N PRO A 129 -2.63 -9.58 -1.95
CA PRO A 129 -1.18 -9.62 -2.14
C PRO A 129 -0.52 -8.26 -2.36
N SER A 130 -1.25 -7.24 -2.83
CA SER A 130 -0.68 -5.90 -2.99
C SER A 130 -0.31 -5.23 -1.65
N HIS A 131 -0.84 -5.72 -0.54
CA HIS A 131 -0.55 -5.22 0.81
C HIS A 131 0.64 -5.92 1.46
N LEU A 132 1.13 -7.03 0.90
CA LEU A 132 2.16 -7.86 1.51
C LEU A 132 3.41 -7.05 1.95
N PRO A 133 4.02 -6.18 1.11
CA PRO A 133 5.17 -5.39 1.56
C PRO A 133 4.84 -4.46 2.73
N ALA A 134 3.67 -3.83 2.71
CA ALA A 134 3.25 -2.92 3.76
C ALA A 134 3.00 -3.65 5.10
N ILE A 135 2.47 -4.88 5.06
CA ILE A 135 2.28 -5.71 6.26
C ILE A 135 3.65 -6.15 6.80
N GLU A 136 4.59 -6.52 5.93
CA GLU A 136 5.96 -6.87 6.33
C GLU A 136 6.69 -5.70 6.99
N ASP A 137 6.55 -4.50 6.44
CA ASP A 137 7.12 -3.27 6.99
C ASP A 137 6.53 -2.97 8.38
N HIS A 138 5.21 -3.14 8.51
CA HIS A 138 4.52 -2.96 9.79
C HIS A 138 5.00 -3.96 10.84
N VAL A 139 5.15 -5.25 10.49
CA VAL A 139 5.69 -6.25 11.42
C VAL A 139 7.10 -5.88 11.88
N ARG A 140 7.94 -5.32 11.01
CA ARG A 140 9.27 -4.84 11.43
C ARG A 140 9.16 -3.66 12.41
N SER A 141 8.25 -2.72 12.16
CA SER A 141 7.99 -1.61 13.09
C SER A 141 7.42 -2.09 14.43
N LEU A 142 6.48 -3.04 14.43
CA LEU A 142 5.92 -3.62 15.64
C LEU A 142 6.97 -4.32 16.49
N LYS A 143 7.91 -5.05 15.86
CA LYS A 143 9.02 -5.67 16.58
C LYS A 143 9.92 -4.63 17.25
N ALA A 144 10.26 -3.55 16.56
CA ALA A 144 11.01 -2.45 17.18
C ALA A 144 10.23 -1.81 18.34
N ASN A 145 8.93 -1.58 18.16
CA ASN A 145 8.06 -1.03 19.20
C ASN A 145 7.93 -1.96 20.42
N LEU A 146 7.90 -3.28 20.20
CA LEU A 146 7.86 -4.27 21.27
C LEU A 146 9.12 -4.22 22.12
N GLU A 147 10.30 -4.14 21.52
CA GLU A 147 11.56 -4.02 22.26
C GLU A 147 11.63 -2.71 23.06
N LEU A 148 11.17 -1.60 22.48
CA LEU A 148 11.04 -0.33 23.20
C LEU A 148 10.04 -0.43 24.36
N ALA A 149 8.88 -1.05 24.14
CA ALA A 149 7.86 -1.22 25.17
C ALA A 149 8.36 -2.06 26.35
N ARG A 150 9.20 -3.08 26.09
CA ARG A 150 9.89 -3.87 27.13
C ARG A 150 10.92 -3.03 27.88
N ALA A 151 11.75 -2.27 27.18
CA ALA A 151 12.78 -1.41 27.78
C ALA A 151 12.17 -0.30 28.66
N MET A 152 10.99 0.18 28.29
CA MET A 152 10.22 1.18 29.05
C MET A 152 9.44 0.58 30.22
N SER A 153 9.52 -0.73 30.46
CA SER A 153 8.74 -1.45 31.48
C SER A 153 7.24 -1.14 31.38
N THR A 154 6.70 -1.11 30.15
CA THR A 154 5.26 -0.90 29.94
C THR A 154 4.45 -2.04 30.54
N ALA A 155 3.17 -1.79 30.82
CA ALA A 155 2.27 -2.78 31.39
C ALA A 155 2.11 -4.04 30.50
N ASP A 156 1.92 -5.20 31.14
CA ASP A 156 1.83 -6.49 30.44
C ASP A 156 0.79 -6.55 29.32
N TYR A 157 -0.34 -5.85 29.47
CA TYR A 157 -1.39 -5.84 28.44
C TYR A 157 -0.90 -5.19 27.14
N THR A 158 0.02 -4.23 27.22
CA THR A 158 0.64 -3.59 26.05
C THR A 158 1.60 -4.55 25.36
N ILE A 159 2.44 -5.24 26.12
CA ILE A 159 3.38 -6.24 25.61
C ILE A 159 2.62 -7.37 24.90
N ARG A 160 1.62 -7.96 25.56
CA ARG A 160 0.79 -9.02 24.98
C ARG A 160 0.02 -8.56 23.75
N GLY A 161 -0.44 -7.31 23.73
CA GLY A 161 -1.12 -6.71 22.58
C GLY A 161 -0.20 -6.67 21.35
N LEU A 162 1.03 -6.17 21.51
CA LEU A 162 2.03 -6.11 20.44
C LEU A 162 2.44 -7.51 19.97
N GLU A 163 2.67 -8.45 20.89
CA GLU A 163 2.99 -9.84 20.56
C GLU A 163 1.88 -10.52 19.75
N GLY A 164 0.62 -10.31 20.16
CA GLY A 164 -0.55 -10.80 19.44
C GLY A 164 -0.68 -10.20 18.04
N GLU A 165 -0.49 -8.87 17.92
CA GLU A 165 -0.55 -8.18 16.63
C GLU A 165 0.53 -8.68 15.65
N ILE A 166 1.77 -8.87 16.15
CA ILE A 166 2.87 -9.45 15.39
C ILE A 166 2.52 -10.86 14.92
N ALA A 167 2.02 -11.72 15.80
CA ALA A 167 1.68 -13.09 15.48
C ALA A 167 0.58 -13.19 14.41
N ASP A 168 -0.49 -12.40 14.54
CA ASP A 168 -1.61 -12.41 13.59
C ASP A 168 -1.14 -11.95 12.20
N TYR A 169 -0.36 -10.86 12.11
CA TYR A 169 0.18 -10.41 10.82
C TYR A 169 1.19 -11.38 10.21
N GLN A 170 2.06 -11.99 11.02
CA GLN A 170 2.99 -13.00 10.55
C GLN A 170 2.27 -14.21 9.96
N ASN A 171 1.19 -14.68 10.60
CA ASN A 171 0.37 -15.77 10.07
C ASN A 171 -0.22 -15.40 8.69
N VAL A 172 -0.78 -14.19 8.56
CA VAL A 172 -1.32 -13.68 7.30
C VAL A 172 -0.24 -13.60 6.20
N ILE A 173 0.94 -13.07 6.51
CA ILE A 173 2.09 -13.02 5.59
C ILE A 173 2.46 -14.43 5.13
N SER A 174 2.67 -15.36 6.07
CA SER A 174 3.10 -16.72 5.78
C SER A 174 2.10 -17.45 4.87
N LYS A 175 0.80 -17.32 5.14
CA LYS A 175 -0.25 -17.94 4.32
C LYS A 175 -0.33 -17.33 2.93
N MET A 176 -0.24 -16.01 2.80
CA MET A 176 -0.22 -15.35 1.49
C MET A 176 1.02 -15.76 0.68
N LYS A 177 2.21 -15.78 1.29
CA LYS A 177 3.44 -16.22 0.62
C LYS A 177 3.37 -17.67 0.16
N ALA A 178 2.97 -18.60 1.05
CA ALA A 178 2.81 -19.99 0.69
C ALA A 178 1.82 -20.18 -0.47
N LYS A 179 0.73 -19.39 -0.49
CA LYS A 179 -0.22 -19.43 -1.60
C LYS A 179 0.40 -18.96 -2.92
N LEU A 180 1.19 -17.88 -2.91
CA LEU A 180 1.92 -17.40 -4.10
C LEU A 180 3.00 -18.38 -4.56
N GLU A 181 3.68 -19.04 -3.62
CA GLU A 181 4.72 -20.04 -3.89
C GLU A 181 4.15 -21.31 -4.55
N SER A 182 2.88 -21.64 -4.27
CA SER A 182 2.19 -22.78 -4.88
C SER A 182 1.64 -22.52 -6.29
N MET A 183 1.67 -21.27 -6.78
CA MET A 183 1.22 -20.88 -8.12
C MET A 183 2.33 -21.04 -9.16
N SER A 184 1.96 -21.09 -10.44
CA SER A 184 2.93 -21.05 -11.54
C SER A 184 3.69 -19.71 -11.55
N ASP A 185 4.84 -19.68 -12.22
CA ASP A 185 5.64 -18.45 -12.33
C ASP A 185 4.88 -17.36 -13.11
N GLU A 186 4.08 -17.75 -14.11
CA GLU A 186 3.24 -16.84 -14.89
C GLU A 186 2.14 -16.21 -14.01
N GLU A 187 1.38 -17.04 -13.28
CA GLU A 187 0.33 -16.56 -12.38
C GLU A 187 0.91 -15.65 -11.28
N ARG A 188 2.05 -16.04 -10.72
CA ARG A 188 2.75 -15.24 -9.70
C ARG A 188 3.20 -13.91 -10.29
N HIS A 189 3.73 -13.90 -11.51
CA HIS A 189 4.15 -12.68 -12.20
C HIS A 189 2.96 -11.73 -12.43
N GLU A 190 1.83 -12.25 -12.91
CA GLU A 190 0.60 -11.45 -13.11
C GLU A 190 0.12 -10.79 -11.81
N ILE A 191 0.12 -11.54 -10.70
CA ILE A 191 -0.25 -11.02 -9.38
C ILE A 191 0.73 -9.93 -8.93
N GLN A 192 2.03 -10.11 -9.17
CA GLN A 192 3.05 -9.13 -8.81
C GLN A 192 2.89 -7.82 -9.61
N GLU A 193 2.62 -7.90 -10.91
CA GLU A 193 2.37 -6.72 -11.75
C GLU A 193 1.08 -6.00 -11.34
N ALA A 194 -0.01 -6.73 -11.12
CA ALA A 194 -1.25 -6.16 -10.60
C ALA A 194 -1.03 -5.49 -9.24
N SER A 195 -0.21 -6.09 -8.38
CA SER A 195 0.13 -5.55 -7.07
C SER A 195 0.89 -4.23 -7.15
N LYS A 196 1.83 -4.09 -8.10
CA LYS A 196 2.54 -2.82 -8.35
C LYS A 196 1.57 -1.71 -8.71
N VAL A 197 0.60 -1.99 -9.59
CA VAL A 197 -0.42 -1.02 -10.01
C VAL A 197 -1.23 -0.50 -8.82
N LEU A 198 -1.70 -1.37 -7.92
CA LEU A 198 -2.48 -0.95 -6.75
C LEU A 198 -1.63 -0.25 -5.68
N ARG A 199 -0.36 -0.63 -5.51
CA ARG A 199 0.56 0.09 -4.61
C ARG A 199 0.83 1.50 -5.11
N ARG A 200 1.12 1.64 -6.39
CA ARG A 200 1.36 2.93 -7.05
C ARG A 200 0.17 3.87 -6.92
N LEU A 201 -1.05 3.36 -7.14
CA LEU A 201 -2.29 4.12 -6.90
C LEU A 201 -2.38 4.66 -5.47
N ARG A 202 -2.11 3.82 -4.46
CA ARG A 202 -2.16 4.22 -3.04
C ARG A 202 -1.09 5.25 -2.71
N ALA A 203 0.13 5.05 -3.20
CA ALA A 203 1.26 5.93 -2.95
C ALA A 203 1.11 7.32 -3.59
N GLY A 204 0.47 7.40 -4.77
CA GLY A 204 0.14 8.65 -5.44
C GLY A 204 -1.07 9.38 -4.85
N ALA A 205 -2.01 8.66 -4.23
CA ALA A 205 -3.16 9.24 -3.54
C ALA A 205 -2.83 9.75 -2.13
N ALA A 206 -1.76 9.25 -1.52
CA ALA A 206 -1.22 9.70 -0.24
C ALA A 206 -0.53 11.08 -0.38
N SER A 207 -1.31 12.11 -0.69
CA SER A 207 -0.88 13.50 -0.61
C SER A 207 -1.00 13.97 0.84
N GLY A 208 -0.04 13.57 1.67
CA GLY A 208 0.14 14.08 3.03
C GLY A 208 0.33 12.98 4.09
N PRO A 209 0.92 13.30 5.25
CA PRO A 209 0.98 12.39 6.39
C PRO A 209 -0.43 11.91 6.72
N VAL A 210 -0.58 10.63 7.08
CA VAL A 210 -1.83 10.11 7.65
C VAL A 210 -2.16 10.98 8.85
N ALA A 211 -3.09 11.92 8.67
CA ALA A 211 -3.58 12.72 9.76
C ALA A 211 -4.20 11.74 10.75
N LEU A 212 -3.53 11.56 11.89
CA LEU A 212 -4.17 10.95 13.05
C LEU A 212 -5.46 11.74 13.25
N PRO A 213 -6.64 11.10 13.24
CA PRO A 213 -7.88 11.81 13.50
C PRO A 213 -7.83 12.26 14.95
N MET A 214 -7.34 13.47 15.17
CA MET A 214 -7.52 14.17 16.44
C MET A 214 -9.02 14.23 16.71
N PRO A 215 -9.49 13.88 17.92
CA PRO A 215 -10.88 14.09 18.28
C PRO A 215 -11.22 15.57 18.06
N VAL A 216 -12.19 15.84 17.18
CA VAL A 216 -12.76 17.18 17.07
C VAL A 216 -13.58 17.39 18.33
N VAL A 217 -13.01 18.11 19.30
CA VAL A 217 -13.79 18.66 20.42
C VAL A 217 -14.74 19.68 19.79
N ARG A 218 -16.02 19.34 19.70
CA ARG A 218 -17.05 20.32 19.34
C ARG A 218 -17.12 21.33 20.49
N PRO A 219 -17.03 22.65 20.24
CA PRO A 219 -17.29 23.63 21.28
C PRO A 219 -18.69 23.38 21.83
N THR A 220 -18.80 23.31 23.15
CA THR A 220 -20.06 23.23 23.86
C THR A 220 -20.91 24.43 23.44
N GLU A 221 -22.07 24.19 22.82
CA GLU A 221 -23.08 25.24 22.70
C GLU A 221 -23.49 25.60 24.13
N GLU A 222 -23.04 26.76 24.59
CA GLU A 222 -23.58 27.40 25.78
C GLU A 222 -25.09 27.52 25.57
N ILE A 223 -25.84 26.79 26.38
CA ILE A 223 -27.28 26.95 26.52
C ILE A 223 -27.49 28.36 27.03
N ARG A 224 -27.80 29.28 26.11
CA ARG A 224 -28.24 30.63 26.45
C ARG A 224 -29.67 30.50 26.97
N GLN A 225 -29.81 30.67 28.28
CA GLN A 225 -31.09 30.88 28.96
C GLN A 225 -31.75 32.17 28.45
#